data_AF-A0A2X0VB67-F1
#
_entry.id   AF-A0A2X0VB67-F1
#
_cell.length_a   1.000
_cell.length_b   1.000
_cell.length_c   1.000
_cell.angle_alpha   90.00
_cell.angle_beta   90.00
_cell.angle_gamma   90.00
#
_symmetry.space_group_name_H-M   'P 1'
#
loop_
_entity.id
_entity.type
_entity.pdbx_description
1 polymer ?
#
loop_
_entity_poly.entity_id
_entity_poly.type
_entity_poly.pdbx_seq_one_letter_code
_entity_poly.pdbx_strand_id
1 'polypeptide(L)' 'MAKGGAREGAGRKVGSTTGGTGYKTGRIVISCTKEMEQKIKDAAKEANKNVSEFMLEVFEGRK' A
#
# COMPACT_ATOMS: atom_id res chain seq x y z
N MET A 1 6.91 2.75 -35.76
CA MET A 1 7.78 1.74 -35.11
C MET A 1 8.88 2.47 -34.35
N ALA A 2 9.34 1.91 -33.21
CA ALA A 2 10.28 2.43 -32.20
C ALA A 2 9.60 3.25 -31.08
N LYS A 3 9.16 2.65 -29.95
CA LYS A 3 9.84 1.88 -28.87
C LYS A 3 10.64 2.81 -27.94
N GLY A 4 10.22 2.85 -26.67
CA GLY A 4 10.52 3.91 -25.70
C GLY A 4 11.98 4.36 -25.60
N GLY A 5 12.17 5.68 -25.55
CA GLY A 5 13.44 6.29 -25.20
C GLY A 5 13.69 6.16 -23.70
N ALA A 6 14.81 5.54 -23.35
CA ALA A 6 15.32 5.54 -21.98
C ALA A 6 15.58 6.98 -21.55
N ARG A 7 15.00 7.40 -20.42
CA ARG A 7 15.35 8.68 -19.80
C ARG A 7 16.77 8.56 -19.26
N GLU A 8 17.72 9.15 -19.97
CA GLU A 8 19.09 9.31 -19.52
C GLU A 8 19.07 9.96 -18.13
N GLY A 9 19.62 9.28 -17.12
CA GLY A 9 19.81 9.83 -15.77
C GLY A 9 18.78 9.47 -14.68
N ALA A 10 17.72 8.70 -14.94
CA ALA A 10 16.73 8.34 -13.91
C ALA A 10 16.84 6.89 -13.38
N GLY A 11 17.97 6.22 -13.62
CA GLY A 11 18.25 4.92 -13.02
C GLY A 11 18.64 5.09 -11.57
N ARG A 12 17.90 4.46 -10.64
CA ARG A 12 18.28 4.42 -9.22
C ARG A 12 19.63 3.71 -9.09
N LYS A 13 20.58 4.33 -8.37
CA LYS A 13 21.92 3.77 -8.15
C LYS A 13 21.78 2.36 -7.55
N VAL A 14 22.48 1.37 -8.12
CA VAL A 14 22.51 -0.01 -7.59
C VAL A 14 23.04 0.07 -6.15
N GLY A 15 22.25 -0.41 -5.19
CA GLY A 15 22.53 -0.24 -3.75
C GLY A 15 21.83 0.95 -3.08
N SER A 16 21.00 1.72 -3.78
CA SER A 16 20.08 2.68 -3.15
C SER A 16 18.95 1.96 -2.42
N THR A 17 19.25 1.42 -1.24
CA THR A 17 18.21 1.27 -0.23
C THR A 17 17.73 2.68 0.10
N THR A 18 16.41 2.88 0.15
CA THR A 18 15.83 4.10 0.70
C THR A 18 16.26 4.17 2.18
N GLY A 19 17.46 4.69 2.44
CA GLY A 19 17.95 4.99 3.77
C GLY A 19 17.04 6.06 4.35
N GLY A 20 16.20 5.66 5.30
CA GLY A 20 15.06 6.45 5.73
C GLY A 20 13.82 6.09 4.92
N THR A 21 13.29 4.89 5.15
CA THR A 21 11.84 4.72 5.01
C THR A 21 11.24 5.75 5.94
N GLY A 22 10.73 6.85 5.40
CA GLY A 22 9.84 7.79 6.08
C GLY A 22 8.53 7.10 6.43
N TYR A 23 8.61 5.93 7.07
CA TYR A 23 7.51 5.36 7.81
C TYR A 23 7.24 6.39 8.89
N LYS A 24 6.19 7.18 8.69
CA LYS A 24 5.49 7.82 9.79
C LYS A 24 5.35 6.75 10.87
N THR A 25 5.86 7.04 12.06
CA THR A 25 5.75 6.17 13.24
C THR A 25 4.32 5.61 13.34
N GLY A 26 4.15 4.30 13.51
CA GLY A 26 2.82 3.66 13.65
C GLY A 26 2.35 2.78 12.49
N ARG A 27 3.22 1.96 11.88
CA ARG A 27 2.80 0.96 10.87
C ARG A 27 2.35 -0.34 11.54
N ILE A 28 1.15 -0.82 11.18
CA ILE A 28 0.66 -2.16 11.53
C ILE A 28 0.73 -3.03 10.28
N VAL A 29 1.31 -4.22 10.41
CA VAL A 29 1.33 -5.24 9.35
C VAL A 29 0.43 -6.38 9.78
N ILE A 30 -0.59 -6.68 8.96
CA ILE A 30 -1.55 -7.76 9.22
C ILE A 30 -1.35 -8.82 8.14
N SER A 31 -0.96 -10.02 8.57
CA SER A 31 -0.92 -11.19 7.70
C SER A 31 -2.30 -11.82 7.63
N CYS A 32 -2.81 -12.05 6.43
CA CYS A 32 -4.09 -12.72 6.21
C CYS A 32 -3.98 -13.66 4.99
N THR A 33 -4.94 -14.56 4.85
CA THR A 33 -5.04 -15.39 3.65
C THR A 33 -5.47 -14.55 2.44
N LYS A 34 -5.17 -15.00 1.22
CA LYS A 34 -5.56 -14.29 0.00
C LYS A 34 -7.07 -14.04 -0.10
N GLU A 35 -7.87 -14.99 0.37
CA GLU A 35 -9.33 -14.88 0.39
C GLU A 35 -9.79 -13.77 1.34
N MET A 36 -9.14 -13.61 2.49
CA MET A 36 -9.45 -12.52 3.43
C MET A 36 -9.01 -11.17 2.89
N GLU A 37 -7.84 -11.09 2.25
CA GLU A 37 -7.37 -9.85 1.61
C GLU A 37 -8.38 -9.35 0.58
N GLN A 38 -8.94 -10.27 -0.22
CA GLN A 38 -9.91 -9.94 -1.24
C GLN A 38 -11.24 -9.46 -0.63
N LYS A 39 -11.73 -10.15 0.40
CA LYS A 39 -12.91 -9.71 1.16
C LYS A 39 -12.74 -8.30 1.76
N ILE A 40 -11.57 -7.99 2.31
CA ILE A 40 -11.28 -6.66 2.87
C ILE A 40 -11.29 -5.60 1.76
N LYS A 41 -10.71 -5.90 0.60
CA LYS A 41 -10.70 -4.98 -0.54
C LYS A 41 -12.11 -4.73 -1.09
N ASP A 42 -12.92 -5.78 -1.18
CA ASP A 42 -14.28 -5.66 -1.70
C ASP A 42 -15.17 -4.89 -0.71
N ALA A 43 -15.08 -5.18 0.59
CA ALA A 43 -15.78 -4.42 1.62
C ALA A 43 -15.37 -2.93 1.65
N ALA A 44 -14.08 -2.62 1.46
CA ALA A 44 -13.60 -1.24 1.38
C ALA A 44 -14.16 -0.52 0.14
N LYS A 45 -14.23 -1.20 -1.02
CA LYS A 45 -14.85 -0.66 -2.24
C LYS A 45 -16.33 -0.39 -2.07
N GLU A 46 -17.08 -1.33 -1.48
CA GLU A 46 -18.51 -1.15 -1.19
C GLU A 46 -18.75 0.06 -0.29
N ALA A 47 -17.88 0.28 0.69
CA ALA A 47 -17.90 1.45 1.56
C ALA A 47 -17.38 2.75 0.90
N ASN A 48 -16.94 2.71 -0.37
CA ASN A 48 -16.29 3.82 -1.09
C ASN A 48 -15.11 4.44 -0.31
N LYS A 49 -14.36 3.62 0.43
CA LYS A 49 -13.23 4.05 1.27
C LYS A 49 -11.93 3.37 0.86
N ASN A 50 -10.80 3.99 1.19
CA ASN A 50 -9.52 3.30 1.10
C ASN A 50 -9.46 2.18 2.15
N VAL A 51 -8.79 1.08 1.84
CA VAL A 51 -8.59 -0.06 2.75
C VAL A 51 -8.03 0.38 4.10
N SER A 52 -7.09 1.34 4.14
CA SER A 52 -6.54 1.83 5.40
C SER A 52 -7.57 2.56 6.26
N GLU A 53 -8.38 3.43 5.67
CA GLU A 53 -9.44 4.17 6.38
C GLU A 53 -10.56 3.24 6.83
N PHE A 54 -10.97 2.31 5.95
CA PHE A 54 -11.94 1.27 6.26
C PHE A 54 -11.50 0.42 7.46
N MET A 55 -10.24 -0.02 7.47
CA MET A 55 -9.72 -0.83 8.58
C MET A 55 -9.66 -0.05 9.90
N LEU A 56 -9.26 1.23 9.87
CA LEU A 56 -9.24 2.08 11.07
C LEU A 56 -10.63 2.26 11.66
N GLU A 57 -11.63 2.53 10.83
CA GLU A 57 -13.03 2.67 11.26
C GLU A 57 -13.58 1.38 11.89
N VAL A 58 -13.25 0.22 11.31
CA VAL A 58 -13.61 -1.09 11.88
C VAL A 58 -12.93 -1.35 13.23
N PHE A 59 -11.73 -0.82 13.46
CA PHE A 59 -11.06 -0.91 14.76
C PHE A 59 -11.63 0.09 15.79
N GLU A 60 -12.02 1.29 15.37
CA GLU A 60 -12.57 2.32 16.25
C GLU A 60 -14.04 2.06 16.64
N GLY A 61 -14.84 1.48 15.73
CA GLY A 61 -16.27 1.21 15.91
C GLY A 61 -16.63 0.04 16.83
N ARG A 62 -15.65 -0.65 17.43
CA ARG A 62 -15.88 -1.77 18.38
C ARG A 62 -15.85 -1.32 19.85
N LYS A 63 -16.58 -0.25 20.19
CA LYS A 63 -16.89 0.12 21.57
C LYS A 63 -18.33 -0.21 21.93
#